data_AF-A0A1A8GHA6-F1
#
_entry.id   AF-A0A1A8GHA6-F1
#
_cell.length_a   1.000
_cell.length_b   1.000
_cell.length_c   1.000
_cell.angle_alpha   90.00
_cell.angle_beta   90.00
_cell.angle_gamma   90.00
#
_symmetry.space_group_name_H-M   'P 1'
#
loop_
_entity.id
_entity.type
_entity.pdbx_description
1 polymer ?
#
loop_
_entity_poly.entity_id
_entity_poly.type
_entity_poly.pdbx_seq_one_letter_code
_entity_poly.pdbx_strand_id
1 'polypeptide(L)'
;MKDRLEQLKATCDQDDDEVEIAVDNAAFMDEFFSQIEDIRSSIDKIDENVAEVKKLYSVILSAPTSDQKTQDDLEAITNDIKKKANNARNKLKTIERNLESEQQERVSADMRIRKSQHAVLSRKFVEVMTKYNEAQ
;
A
#
# COMPACT_ATOMS: atom_id res chain seq x y z
N MET A 1 29.59 -8.57 -15.13
CA MET A 1 29.03 -9.93 -15.32
C MET A 1 29.17 -10.29 -16.78
N LYS A 2 29.60 -11.53 -17.10
CA LYS A 2 29.64 -12.01 -18.50
C LYS A 2 28.23 -12.44 -18.89
N ASP A 3 27.75 -11.94 -20.02
CA ASP A 3 26.47 -12.33 -20.62
C ASP A 3 26.54 -13.80 -21.04
N ARG A 4 25.56 -14.60 -20.61
CA ARG A 4 25.43 -16.03 -20.88
C ARG A 4 24.12 -16.37 -21.61
N LEU A 5 23.40 -15.36 -22.10
CA LEU A 5 22.10 -15.54 -22.74
C LEU A 5 22.18 -16.46 -23.96
N GLU A 6 23.25 -16.39 -24.76
CA GLU A 6 23.47 -17.29 -25.90
C GLU A 6 23.73 -18.76 -25.48
N GLN A 7 24.41 -18.98 -24.36
CA GLN A 7 24.68 -20.34 -23.85
C GLN A 7 23.41 -21.01 -23.33
N LEU A 8 22.48 -20.22 -22.77
CA LEU A 8 21.18 -20.68 -22.30
C LEU A 8 20.22 -21.00 -23.46
N LYS A 9 20.25 -20.20 -24.54
CA LYS A 9 19.43 -20.46 -25.73
C LYS A 9 19.82 -21.78 -26.42
N ALA A 10 21.11 -22.12 -26.44
CA ALA A 10 21.59 -23.36 -27.07
C ALA A 10 21.18 -24.64 -26.35
N THR A 11 20.70 -24.56 -25.09
CA THR A 11 20.30 -25.72 -24.28
C THR A 11 18.79 -25.81 -24.06
N CYS A 12 18.00 -24.90 -24.62
CA CYS A 12 16.56 -24.80 -24.36
C CYS A 12 15.68 -25.59 -25.35
N ASP A 13 16.27 -26.28 -26.33
CA ASP A 13 15.53 -27.06 -27.34
C ASP A 13 15.07 -28.45 -26.83
N GLN A 14 15.28 -28.77 -25.55
CA GLN A 14 14.85 -30.03 -24.94
C GLN A 14 14.16 -29.73 -23.61
N ASP A 15 12.92 -30.19 -23.50
CA ASP A 15 12.01 -30.13 -22.34
C ASP A 15 11.18 -28.85 -22.20
N ASP A 16 10.41 -28.54 -23.25
CA ASP A 16 9.16 -27.78 -23.14
C ASP A 16 8.07 -28.71 -22.55
N ASP A 17 8.27 -29.15 -21.30
CA ASP A 17 7.15 -29.62 -20.49
C ASP A 17 6.29 -28.39 -20.22
N GLU A 18 5.21 -28.25 -20.99
CA GLU A 18 4.19 -27.22 -20.85
C GLU A 18 3.61 -27.32 -19.44
N VAL A 19 4.22 -26.60 -18.49
CA VAL A 19 3.71 -26.46 -17.14
C VAL A 19 2.45 -25.61 -17.25
N GLU A 20 1.30 -26.29 -17.33
CA GLU A 20 -0.02 -25.69 -17.30
C GLU A 20 -0.18 -24.95 -15.95
N ILE A 21 0.14 -23.66 -15.95
CA ILE A 21 -0.16 -22.78 -14.82
C ILE A 21 -1.68 -22.60 -14.87
N ALA A 22 -2.41 -23.32 -14.01
CA ALA A 22 -3.86 -23.14 -13.89
C ALA A 22 -4.18 -21.67 -13.61
N VAL A 23 -4.63 -20.94 -14.64
CA VAL A 23 -5.00 -19.51 -14.60
C VAL A 23 -6.43 -19.35 -14.06
N ASP A 24 -6.87 -20.23 -13.16
CA ASP A 24 -8.28 -20.31 -12.76
C ASP A 24 -8.75 -19.17 -11.85
N ASN A 25 -7.92 -18.15 -11.60
CA ASN A 25 -8.24 -17.10 -10.62
C ASN A 25 -7.81 -15.66 -11.01
N ALA A 26 -7.64 -15.35 -12.30
CA ALA A 26 -7.26 -14.02 -12.77
C ALA A 26 -8.20 -12.90 -12.24
N ALA A 27 -9.52 -13.13 -12.29
CA ALA A 27 -10.52 -12.16 -11.83
C ALA A 27 -10.42 -11.85 -10.32
N PHE A 28 -10.06 -12.84 -9.50
CA PHE A 28 -9.87 -12.64 -8.06
C PHE A 28 -8.63 -11.80 -7.77
N MET A 29 -7.54 -12.05 -8.51
CA MET A 29 -6.32 -11.27 -8.37
C MET A 29 -6.48 -9.83 -8.87
N ASP A 30 -7.31 -9.58 -9.89
CA ASP A 30 -7.64 -8.23 -10.34
C ASP A 30 -8.34 -7.40 -9.26
N GLU A 31 -9.33 -7.98 -8.56
CA GLU A 31 -9.97 -7.32 -7.42
C GLU A 31 -8.95 -7.06 -6.30
N PHE A 32 -8.09 -8.03 -6.00
CA PHE A 32 -7.01 -7.85 -5.04
C PHE A 32 -6.08 -6.70 -5.43
N PHE A 33 -5.63 -6.61 -6.68
CA PHE A 33 -4.77 -5.53 -7.15
C PHE A 33 -5.46 -4.17 -7.08
N SER A 34 -6.77 -4.10 -7.38
CA SER A 34 -7.56 -2.89 -7.18
C SER A 34 -7.59 -2.46 -5.70
N GLN A 35 -7.78 -3.42 -4.79
CA GLN A 35 -7.75 -3.13 -3.35
C GLN A 35 -6.36 -2.64 -2.88
N ILE A 36 -5.29 -3.23 -3.41
CA ILE A 36 -3.91 -2.82 -3.13
C ILE A 36 -3.66 -1.38 -3.61
N GLU A 37 -4.11 -1.04 -4.81
CA GLU A 37 -3.91 0.30 -5.37
C GLU A 37 -4.67 1.37 -4.58
N ASP A 38 -5.90 1.06 -4.16
CA ASP A 38 -6.67 1.96 -3.30
C ASP A 38 -5.98 2.21 -1.95
N ILE A 39 -5.39 1.18 -1.34
CA ILE A 39 -4.65 1.32 -0.09
C ILE A 39 -3.42 2.18 -0.32
N ARG A 40 -2.66 1.95 -1.40
CA ARG A 40 -1.48 2.75 -1.76
C ARG A 40 -1.85 4.21 -1.92
N SER A 41 -2.87 4.50 -2.74
CA SER A 41 -3.36 5.86 -2.95
C SER A 41 -3.80 6.52 -1.64
N SER A 42 -4.44 5.77 -0.74
CA SER A 42 -4.83 6.28 0.57
C SER A 42 -3.61 6.62 1.43
N ILE A 43 -2.59 5.77 1.46
CA ILE A 43 -1.34 6.00 2.21
C ILE A 43 -0.58 7.21 1.65
N ASP A 44 -0.43 7.30 0.33
CA ASP A 44 0.31 8.38 -0.32
C ASP A 44 -0.34 9.75 -0.03
N LYS A 45 -1.67 9.82 -0.14
CA LYS A 45 -2.40 11.04 0.20
C LYS A 45 -2.34 11.38 1.70
N ILE A 46 -2.23 10.40 2.59
CA ILE A 46 -1.99 10.69 4.01
C ILE A 46 -0.61 11.32 4.17
N ASP A 47 0.43 10.79 3.53
CA ASP A 47 1.80 11.33 3.62
C ASP A 47 1.87 12.77 3.07
N GLU A 48 1.19 13.04 1.96
CA GLU A 48 1.03 14.40 1.40
C GLU A 48 0.33 15.34 2.39
N ASN A 49 -0.81 14.91 2.94
CA ASN A 49 -1.58 15.69 3.91
C ASN A 49 -0.76 15.97 5.19
N VAL A 50 0.05 15.01 5.65
CA VAL A 50 0.96 15.18 6.80
C VAL A 50 1.97 16.29 6.54
N ALA A 51 2.51 16.38 5.32
CA ALA A 51 3.42 17.45 4.94
C ALA A 51 2.73 18.82 4.98
N GLU A 52 1.49 18.92 4.49
CA GLU A 52 0.74 20.18 4.54
C GLU A 52 0.33 20.57 5.97
N VAL A 53 -0.02 19.61 6.83
CA VAL A 53 -0.26 19.85 8.27
C VAL A 53 0.96 20.51 8.92
N LYS A 54 2.17 20.00 8.67
CA LYS A 54 3.42 20.59 9.20
C LYS A 54 3.61 22.03 8.73
N LYS A 55 3.29 22.32 7.47
CA LYS A 55 3.41 23.65 6.88
C LYS A 55 2.39 24.62 7.50
N LEU A 56 1.13 24.20 7.65
CA LEU A 56 0.10 25.02 8.30
C LEU A 56 0.45 25.30 9.77
N TYR A 57 0.95 24.30 10.51
CA TYR A 57 1.45 24.53 11.87
C TYR A 57 2.61 25.53 11.90
N SER A 58 3.56 25.42 10.97
CA SER A 58 4.65 26.40 10.86
C SER A 58 4.13 27.82 10.61
N VAL A 59 3.11 27.99 9.75
CA VAL A 59 2.49 29.29 9.49
C VAL A 59 1.84 29.83 10.76
N ILE A 60 1.01 29.03 11.42
CA ILE A 60 0.30 29.41 12.66
C ILE A 60 1.28 29.85 13.75
N LEU A 61 2.38 29.10 13.95
CA LEU A 61 3.39 29.40 14.97
C LEU A 61 4.24 30.64 14.62
N SER A 62 4.40 30.96 13.34
CA SER A 62 5.18 32.11 12.88
C SER A 62 4.39 33.42 12.83
N ALA A 63 3.06 33.36 12.81
CA ALA A 63 2.20 34.53 12.71
C ALA A 63 1.89 35.09 14.11
N PRO A 64 1.92 36.43 14.30
CA PRO A 64 1.57 37.05 15.58
C PRO A 64 0.09 36.90 15.95
N THR A 65 -0.77 36.56 14.98
CA THR A 65 -2.19 36.22 15.15
C THR A 65 -2.55 35.11 14.17
N SER A 66 -3.25 34.07 14.62
CA SER A 66 -3.70 32.99 13.73
C SER A 66 -4.84 33.45 12.81
N ASP A 67 -4.74 33.14 11.53
CA ASP A 67 -5.78 33.39 10.53
C ASP A 67 -6.86 32.27 10.56
N GLN A 68 -8.14 32.63 10.59
CA GLN A 68 -9.26 31.68 10.71
C GLN A 68 -9.25 30.68 9.56
N LYS A 69 -8.96 31.14 8.33
CA LYS A 69 -8.90 30.27 7.17
C LYS A 69 -7.82 29.19 7.32
N THR A 70 -6.66 29.55 7.88
CA THR A 70 -5.57 28.60 8.16
C THR A 70 -5.99 27.52 9.17
N GLN A 71 -6.85 27.86 10.15
CA GLN A 71 -7.40 26.88 11.10
C GLN A 71 -8.42 25.95 10.43
N ASP A 72 -9.31 26.50 9.61
CA ASP A 72 -10.32 25.74 8.87
C ASP A 72 -9.64 24.74 7.90
N ASP A 73 -8.59 25.18 7.20
CA ASP A 73 -7.79 24.34 6.30
C ASP A 73 -7.09 23.20 7.08
N LEU A 74 -6.56 23.49 8.27
CA LEU A 74 -5.93 22.48 9.14
C LEU A 74 -6.94 21.43 9.62
N GLU A 75 -8.14 21.85 10.02
CA GLU A 75 -9.20 20.94 10.42
C GLU A 75 -9.65 20.05 9.25
N ALA A 76 -9.84 20.64 8.06
CA ALA A 76 -10.22 19.92 6.86
C ALA A 76 -9.20 18.82 6.50
N ILE A 77 -7.90 19.14 6.52
CA ILE A 77 -6.83 18.17 6.23
C ILE A 77 -6.78 17.08 7.30
N THR A 78 -6.92 17.45 8.58
CA THR A 78 -6.96 16.49 9.70
C THR A 78 -8.11 15.49 9.54
N ASN A 79 -9.29 15.96 9.14
CA ASN A 79 -10.44 15.11 8.89
C ASN A 79 -10.24 14.20 7.67
N ASP A 80 -9.60 14.69 6.61
CA ASP A 80 -9.27 13.89 5.44
C ASP A 80 -8.24 12.78 5.77
N ILE A 81 -7.21 13.09 6.57
CA ILE A 81 -6.26 12.11 7.10
C ILE A 81 -7.01 11.00 7.85
N LYS A 82 -7.88 11.35 8.81
CA LYS A 82 -8.66 10.38 9.58
C LYS A 82 -9.51 9.46 8.68
N LYS A 83 -10.17 10.03 7.67
CA LYS A 83 -11.01 9.28 6.73
C LYS A 83 -10.18 8.29 5.91
N LYS A 84 -9.07 8.73 5.33
CA LYS A 84 -8.20 7.86 4.53
C LYS A 84 -7.50 6.80 5.39
N ALA A 85 -7.07 7.16 6.59
CA ALA A 85 -6.44 6.22 7.51
C ALA A 85 -7.38 5.08 7.89
N ASN A 86 -8.65 5.40 8.19
CA ASN A 86 -9.67 4.39 8.45
C ASN A 86 -9.95 3.51 7.22
N ASN A 87 -9.99 4.08 6.01
CA ASN A 87 -10.16 3.30 4.79
C ASN A 87 -9.02 2.30 4.58
N ALA A 88 -7.77 2.76 4.64
CA ALA A 88 -6.59 1.93 4.49
C ALA A 88 -6.55 0.83 5.57
N ARG A 89 -6.77 1.19 6.84
CA ARG A 89 -6.82 0.24 7.96
C ARG A 89 -7.86 -0.86 7.76
N ASN A 90 -9.08 -0.49 7.34
CA ASN A 90 -10.16 -1.46 7.16
C ASN A 90 -9.85 -2.43 6.02
N LYS A 91 -9.33 -1.93 4.89
CA LYS A 91 -8.96 -2.79 3.75
C LYS A 91 -7.79 -3.71 4.10
N LEU A 92 -6.75 -3.21 4.77
CA LEU A 92 -5.64 -4.04 5.27
C LEU A 92 -6.15 -5.17 6.18
N LYS A 93 -7.05 -4.85 7.11
CA LYS A 93 -7.66 -5.85 8.01
C LYS A 93 -8.52 -6.88 7.28
N THR A 94 -9.21 -6.49 6.21
CA THR A 94 -9.94 -7.44 5.35
C THR A 94 -8.97 -8.39 4.65
N ILE A 95 -7.87 -7.88 4.09
CA ILE A 95 -6.84 -8.71 3.45
C ILE A 95 -6.22 -9.67 4.47
N GLU A 96 -5.90 -9.21 5.68
CA GLU A 96 -5.36 -10.04 6.77
C GLU A 96 -6.28 -11.21 7.11
N ARG A 97 -7.58 -10.97 7.29
CA ARG A 97 -8.57 -12.02 7.58
C ARG A 97 -8.71 -13.05 6.47
N ASN A 98 -8.65 -12.60 5.21
CA ASN A 98 -8.71 -13.49 4.05
C ASN A 98 -7.46 -14.40 4.03
N LEU A 99 -6.28 -13.84 4.32
CA LEU A 99 -5.02 -14.58 4.40
C LEU A 99 -5.00 -15.61 5.54
N GLU A 100 -5.60 -15.31 6.69
CA GLU A 100 -5.73 -16.23 7.82
C GLU A 100 -6.68 -17.40 7.52
N SER A 101 -7.78 -17.12 6.81
CA SER A 101 -8.79 -18.12 6.46
C SER A 101 -8.26 -19.16 5.46
N GLU A 102 -7.39 -18.73 4.55
CA GLU A 102 -6.80 -19.57 3.50
C GLU A 102 -5.52 -20.29 3.95
N GLN A 103 -5.13 -20.18 5.24
CA GLN A 103 -3.89 -20.77 5.76
C GLN A 103 -3.90 -22.32 5.78
N GLN A 104 -5.06 -22.94 5.57
CA GLN A 104 -5.23 -24.39 5.45
C GLN A 104 -5.02 -24.93 4.02
N GLU A 105 -5.00 -24.05 3.01
CA GLU A 105 -4.75 -24.42 1.61
C GLU A 105 -3.25 -24.36 1.27
N ARG A 106 -2.81 -25.14 0.28
CA ARG A 106 -1.39 -25.21 -0.13
C ARG A 106 -0.85 -23.82 -0.48
N VAL A 107 0.44 -23.59 -0.20
CA VAL A 107 1.13 -22.32 -0.52
C VAL A 107 1.17 -22.09 -2.04
N SER A 108 0.24 -21.29 -2.56
CA SER A 108 0.18 -20.88 -3.97
C SER A 108 1.04 -19.64 -4.25
N ALA A 109 1.31 -19.37 -5.53
CA ALA A 109 1.94 -18.12 -5.94
C ALA A 109 1.10 -16.90 -5.49
N ASP A 110 -0.21 -16.95 -5.69
CA ASP A 110 -1.15 -15.88 -5.30
C ASP A 110 -1.14 -15.64 -3.80
N MET A 111 -1.10 -16.69 -2.99
CA MET A 111 -0.96 -16.57 -1.53
C MET A 111 0.32 -15.82 -1.14
N ARG A 112 1.45 -16.13 -1.80
CA ARG A 112 2.74 -15.45 -1.54
C ARG A 112 2.69 -13.99 -1.97
N ILE A 113 2.10 -13.68 -3.11
CA ILE A 113 1.92 -12.30 -3.60
C ILE A 113 1.08 -11.50 -2.60
N ARG A 114 -0.07 -12.03 -2.20
CA ARG A 114 -0.98 -11.35 -1.26
C ARG A 114 -0.34 -11.11 0.11
N LYS A 115 0.35 -12.12 0.68
CA LYS A 115 1.11 -11.97 1.94
C LYS A 115 2.20 -10.90 1.84
N SER A 116 2.97 -10.89 0.75
CA SER A 116 4.05 -9.94 0.56
C SER A 116 3.53 -8.50 0.43
N GLN A 117 2.48 -8.30 -0.39
CA GLN A 117 1.84 -6.99 -0.57
C GLN A 117 1.23 -6.46 0.72
N HIS A 118 0.49 -7.29 1.46
CA HIS A 118 -0.06 -6.91 2.77
C HIS A 118 1.07 -6.45 3.73
N ALA A 119 2.16 -7.22 3.83
CA ALA A 119 3.26 -6.88 4.71
C ALA A 119 3.94 -5.54 4.35
N VAL A 120 4.11 -5.25 3.05
CA VAL A 120 4.68 -3.99 2.56
C VAL A 120 3.76 -2.81 2.89
N LEU A 121 2.47 -2.93 2.57
CA LEU A 121 1.51 -1.85 2.81
C LEU A 121 1.28 -1.59 4.30
N SER A 122 1.20 -2.63 5.12
CA SER A 122 1.07 -2.48 6.57
C SER A 122 2.25 -1.74 7.19
N ARG A 123 3.49 -2.02 6.75
CA ARG A 123 4.67 -1.24 7.16
C ARG A 123 4.56 0.22 6.72
N LYS A 124 4.28 0.48 5.44
CA LYS A 124 4.17 1.84 4.90
C LYS A 124 3.07 2.65 5.61
N PHE A 125 1.94 2.01 5.90
CA PHE A 125 0.83 2.63 6.64
C PHE A 125 1.27 3.03 8.05
N VAL A 126 1.93 2.13 8.78
CA VAL A 126 2.44 2.44 10.12
C VAL A 126 3.46 3.57 10.08
N GLU A 127 4.40 3.55 9.13
CA GLU A 127 5.39 4.62 8.96
C GLU A 127 4.74 5.99 8.78
N VAL A 128 3.76 6.11 7.87
CA VAL A 128 3.06 7.37 7.61
C VAL A 128 2.22 7.81 8.83
N MET A 129 1.57 6.87 9.51
CA MET A 129 0.81 7.20 10.73
C MET A 129 1.71 7.64 11.89
N THR A 130 2.91 7.08 12.01
CA THR A 130 3.92 7.55 12.97
C THR A 130 4.34 8.97 12.63
N LYS A 131 4.67 9.27 11.36
CA LYS A 131 5.00 10.64 10.93
C LYS A 131 3.88 11.63 11.23
N TYR A 132 2.62 11.23 11.04
CA TYR A 132 1.45 12.05 11.38
C TYR A 132 1.39 12.33 12.88
N ASN A 133 1.55 11.31 13.73
CA ASN A 133 1.54 11.46 15.18
C ASN A 133 2.69 12.33 15.70
N GLU A 134 3.85 12.33 15.01
CA GLU A 134 4.98 13.21 15.33
C GLU A 134 4.78 14.66 14.82
N ALA A 135 3.86 14.86 13.86
CA ALA A 135 3.57 16.17 13.27
C ALA A 135 2.48 16.95 14.01
N GLN A 136 1.62 16.23 14.74
CA GLN A 136 0.59 16.76 15.64
C GLN A 136 1.19 17.16 16.98
#